data_AF-A0A9W7DME4-F1
#
_entry.id   AF-A0A9W7DME4-F1
#
_cell.length_a   1.000
_cell.length_b   1.000
_cell.length_c   1.000
_cell.angle_alpha   90.00
_cell.angle_beta   90.00
_cell.angle_gamma   90.00
#
_symmetry.space_group_name_H-M   'P 1'
#
loop_
_entity.id
_entity.type
_entity.pdbx_description
1 polymer ?
#
loop_
_entity_poly.entity_id
_entity_poly.type
_entity_poly.pdbx_seq_one_letter_code
_entity_poly.pdbx_strand_id
1 'polypeptide(L)'
;MVIKAVRRGSKAHHEAMGEVSPDDVDQDEETRDSLAFLSYKKARVMGAQKHVGKLVASSTTSTSRDTLVPFTLSAPFGAHNFDRTSCCFKVCCPCRNCMDQKESVLEPYGVGLVLYFKFLKFMTVVFLLMSIAVAPSIAFYWLGSSYSAADKSLLMTESPLNALFFTTIGSLGSGTSSCIEGTSGEMIDLKCPSGVFKSVEAHWGAPKGACNCPPAQQVNEQGSCSGVLTGLGDVVTPWGQCGGGPCRLSETTLKESCCAYDFNDPMDPTSGPDLSDVNIAANPGCFSNSAQFIAAGMCLGHQNCTFHLDANHTYTWEYNAKYDTGCSDGWEAGDGSTCVQTLASPDFKSNYTGCPAGVNEFNGQSLTVVGLCVDEELTI
;
A
#
# COMPACT_ATOMS: atom_id res chain seq x y z
N MET A 1 18.62 1.69 -20.38
CA MET A 1 17.73 0.74 -19.68
C MET A 1 17.04 -0.13 -20.73
N VAL A 2 17.47 -1.38 -20.92
CA VAL A 2 16.94 -2.28 -21.96
C VAL A 2 16.30 -3.46 -21.25
N ILE A 3 14.97 -3.55 -21.33
CA ILE A 3 14.20 -4.62 -20.67
C ILE A 3 14.20 -5.84 -21.60
N LYS A 4 14.86 -6.91 -21.16
CA LYS A 4 14.89 -8.21 -21.84
C LYS A 4 13.75 -9.07 -21.29
N ALA A 5 12.75 -9.34 -22.12
CA ALA A 5 11.61 -10.20 -21.76
C ALA A 5 11.98 -11.69 -21.83
N VAL A 6 11.73 -12.41 -20.73
CA VAL A 6 11.89 -13.87 -20.64
C VAL A 6 10.57 -14.55 -21.01
N ARG A 7 10.54 -15.24 -22.15
CA ARG A 7 9.44 -16.13 -22.56
C ARG A 7 9.59 -17.49 -21.89
N ARG A 8 8.59 -17.94 -21.13
CA ARG A 8 8.40 -19.36 -20.78
C ARG A 8 7.48 -20.00 -21.81
N GLY A 9 8.03 -20.94 -22.58
CA GLY A 9 7.28 -21.82 -23.47
C GLY A 9 6.72 -23.03 -22.70
N SER A 10 5.44 -23.35 -22.93
CA SER A 10 4.85 -24.63 -22.54
C SER A 10 4.61 -25.47 -23.79
N LYS A 11 5.05 -26.72 -23.71
CA LYS A 11 5.24 -27.66 -24.82
C LYS A 11 3.93 -28.22 -25.35
N ALA A 12 3.87 -28.33 -26.67
CA ALA A 12 2.91 -29.13 -27.42
C ALA A 12 3.16 -30.63 -27.22
N HIS A 13 2.08 -31.41 -27.21
CA HIS A 13 2.10 -32.84 -27.54
C HIS A 13 1.25 -33.04 -28.79
N HIS A 14 1.90 -33.54 -29.84
CA HIS A 14 1.37 -34.01 -31.12
C HIS A 14 1.46 -35.54 -31.10
N GLU A 15 0.40 -36.22 -31.55
CA GLU A 15 0.32 -37.58 -32.12
C GLU A 15 -1.17 -37.98 -32.08
N ALA A 16 -1.83 -38.58 -33.06
CA ALA A 16 -1.52 -39.02 -34.41
C ALA A 16 -2.88 -39.28 -35.09
N MET A 17 -3.06 -38.96 -36.38
CA MET A 17 -4.12 -39.57 -37.19
C MET A 17 -3.55 -39.84 -38.58
N GLY A 18 -3.60 -41.13 -38.94
CA GLY A 18 -3.02 -41.70 -40.15
C GLY A 18 -3.88 -41.48 -41.40
N GLU A 19 -3.18 -41.61 -42.52
CA GLU A 19 -3.69 -41.72 -43.89
C GLU A 19 -4.68 -42.88 -44.06
N VAL A 20 -5.78 -42.62 -44.77
CA VAL A 20 -6.39 -43.55 -45.73
C VAL A 20 -6.89 -42.69 -46.91
N SER A 21 -6.45 -43.07 -48.11
CA SER A 21 -6.83 -42.48 -49.41
C SER A 21 -7.81 -43.43 -50.15
N PRO A 22 -8.24 -43.11 -51.39
CA PRO A 22 -9.62 -42.83 -51.77
C PRO A 22 -10.29 -44.02 -52.50
N ASP A 23 -11.60 -43.92 -52.75
CA ASP A 23 -12.24 -44.18 -54.05
C ASP A 23 -13.77 -44.36 -53.90
N ASP A 24 -14.48 -43.73 -54.85
CA ASP A 24 -15.81 -44.03 -55.40
C ASP A 24 -17.03 -44.23 -54.48
N VAL A 25 -18.08 -43.45 -54.74
CA VAL A 25 -19.32 -43.96 -55.37
C VAL A 25 -20.35 -42.82 -55.47
N ASP A 26 -21.01 -42.82 -56.62
CA ASP A 26 -22.01 -41.93 -57.19
C ASP A 26 -23.20 -41.47 -56.32
N GLN A 27 -23.72 -40.32 -56.75
CA GLN A 27 -25.13 -39.93 -56.93
C GLN A 27 -26.17 -40.53 -55.96
N ASP A 28 -26.87 -39.66 -55.24
CA ASP A 28 -28.29 -39.44 -55.58
C ASP A 28 -28.86 -38.17 -54.98
N GLU A 29 -29.73 -37.61 -55.81
CA GLU A 29 -30.56 -36.44 -55.70
C GLU A 29 -31.48 -36.41 -54.46
N GLU A 30 -31.77 -35.17 -54.06
CA GLU A 30 -33.13 -34.75 -53.71
C GLU A 30 -33.83 -35.47 -52.54
N THR A 31 -33.82 -34.84 -51.35
CA THR A 31 -35.09 -34.48 -50.70
C THR A 31 -34.93 -33.59 -49.46
N ARG A 32 -35.75 -32.54 -49.45
CA ARG A 32 -36.43 -31.96 -48.28
C ARG A 32 -35.64 -31.01 -47.37
N ASP A 33 -35.77 -29.73 -47.71
CA ASP A 33 -36.68 -28.82 -47.00
C ASP A 33 -37.22 -29.37 -45.67
N SER A 34 -36.58 -28.96 -44.57
CA SER A 34 -37.23 -28.43 -43.37
C SER A 34 -36.22 -28.42 -42.22
N LEU A 35 -35.36 -27.39 -42.21
CA LEU A 35 -34.86 -26.83 -40.94
C LEU A 35 -36.05 -26.16 -40.24
N ALA A 36 -37.04 -26.98 -39.88
CA ALA A 36 -38.11 -26.62 -38.98
C ALA A 36 -37.42 -26.29 -37.66
N PHE A 37 -37.44 -25.01 -37.30
CA PHE A 37 -37.19 -24.54 -35.96
C PHE A 37 -37.84 -25.53 -35.00
N LEU A 38 -37.02 -26.34 -34.33
CA LEU A 38 -37.46 -27.19 -33.25
C LEU A 38 -38.08 -26.25 -32.22
N SER A 39 -39.40 -26.13 -32.28
CA SER A 39 -40.19 -25.41 -31.30
C SER A 39 -39.62 -25.74 -29.93
N TYR A 40 -39.32 -24.71 -29.14
CA TYR A 40 -38.70 -24.83 -27.82
C TYR A 40 -39.41 -25.89 -26.94
N LYS A 41 -40.71 -26.12 -27.17
CA LYS A 41 -41.49 -27.22 -26.57
C LYS A 41 -40.97 -28.62 -26.96
N LYS A 42 -40.66 -28.87 -28.23
CA LYS A 42 -40.17 -30.16 -28.73
C LYS A 42 -38.73 -30.45 -28.27
N ALA A 43 -37.89 -29.42 -28.17
CA ALA A 43 -36.54 -29.53 -27.60
C ALA A 43 -36.57 -29.83 -26.08
N ARG A 44 -37.48 -29.22 -25.31
CA ARG A 44 -37.68 -29.55 -23.88
C ARG A 44 -38.14 -30.99 -23.65
N VAL A 45 -39.00 -31.53 -24.51
CA VAL A 45 -39.47 -32.92 -24.41
C VAL A 45 -38.33 -33.90 -24.70
N MET A 46 -37.52 -33.66 -25.75
CA MET A 46 -36.38 -34.51 -26.07
C MET A 46 -35.24 -34.40 -25.04
N GLY A 47 -35.00 -33.22 -24.47
CA GLY A 47 -34.02 -33.05 -23.37
C GLY A 47 -34.47 -33.74 -22.07
N ALA A 48 -35.77 -33.70 -21.75
CA ALA A 48 -36.32 -34.39 -20.58
C ALA A 48 -36.31 -35.92 -20.70
N GLN A 49 -36.30 -36.46 -21.93
CA GLN A 49 -36.21 -37.91 -22.18
C GLN A 49 -34.76 -38.44 -22.11
N LYS A 50 -33.75 -37.57 -22.25
CA LYS A 50 -32.33 -37.99 -22.32
C LYS A 50 -31.62 -38.08 -20.97
N HIS A 51 -32.24 -37.61 -19.88
CA HIS A 51 -31.68 -37.74 -18.54
C HIS A 51 -32.27 -38.97 -17.82
N VAL A 52 -31.42 -39.99 -17.68
CA VAL A 52 -31.66 -41.19 -16.89
C VAL A 52 -31.90 -40.76 -15.44
N GLY A 53 -33.13 -40.95 -14.94
CA GLY A 53 -33.48 -40.57 -13.56
C GLY A 53 -34.90 -40.07 -13.30
N LYS A 54 -35.83 -40.08 -14.26
CA LYS A 54 -37.25 -39.90 -13.94
C LYS A 54 -37.91 -41.24 -13.59
N LEU A 55 -38.16 -41.42 -12.30
CA LEU A 55 -39.12 -42.38 -11.76
C LEU A 55 -40.48 -42.11 -12.40
N VAL A 56 -40.92 -43.04 -13.24
CA VAL A 56 -42.32 -43.15 -13.64
C VAL A 56 -43.08 -43.61 -12.41
N ALA A 57 -43.83 -42.72 -11.76
CA ALA A 57 -44.86 -43.16 -10.83
C ALA A 57 -45.96 -43.81 -11.67
N SER A 58 -45.92 -45.14 -11.76
CA SER A 58 -46.97 -45.93 -12.42
C SER A 58 -48.25 -45.79 -11.60
N SER A 59 -49.16 -44.92 -12.04
CA SER A 59 -50.56 -45.02 -11.61
C SER A 59 -51.29 -45.88 -12.62
N THR A 60 -51.53 -47.13 -12.22
CA THR A 60 -52.39 -48.08 -12.92
C THR A 60 -53.85 -47.64 -12.80
N THR A 61 -54.23 -46.58 -13.51
CA THR A 61 -55.64 -46.30 -13.82
C THR A 61 -55.69 -45.48 -15.09
N SER A 62 -56.16 -46.15 -16.14
CA SER A 62 -56.32 -45.67 -17.50
C SER A 62 -57.36 -44.56 -17.59
N THR A 63 -56.96 -43.33 -17.25
CA THR A 63 -57.45 -42.04 -17.78
C THR A 63 -56.84 -40.93 -16.92
N SER A 64 -55.56 -40.60 -17.14
CA SER A 64 -54.95 -39.45 -16.50
C SER A 64 -53.94 -38.84 -17.45
N ARG A 65 -54.15 -37.58 -17.82
CA ARG A 65 -53.22 -36.78 -18.63
C ARG A 65 -51.86 -36.73 -17.92
N ASP A 66 -50.81 -37.12 -18.64
CA ASP A 66 -49.42 -37.00 -18.19
C ASP A 66 -49.12 -35.56 -17.78
N THR A 67 -49.09 -35.32 -16.48
CA THR A 67 -48.71 -34.04 -15.91
C THR A 67 -47.19 -34.03 -15.82
N LEU A 68 -46.55 -33.44 -16.83
CA LEU A 68 -45.12 -33.14 -16.84
C LEU A 68 -44.80 -32.24 -15.64
N VAL A 69 -44.28 -32.82 -14.56
CA VAL A 69 -43.70 -32.05 -13.45
C VAL A 69 -42.40 -31.43 -13.97
N PRO A 70 -42.32 -30.09 -14.10
CA PRO A 70 -41.10 -29.43 -14.54
C PRO A 70 -40.06 -29.55 -13.43
N PHE A 71 -38.85 -29.99 -13.79
CA PHE A 71 -37.70 -29.84 -12.90
C PHE A 71 -37.39 -28.36 -12.76
N THR A 72 -37.69 -27.81 -11.59
CA THR A 72 -37.35 -26.44 -11.20
C THR A 72 -35.86 -26.37 -10.84
N LEU A 73 -34.98 -26.41 -11.85
CA LEU A 73 -33.68 -25.73 -11.73
C LEU A 73 -33.85 -24.21 -11.80
N SER A 74 -35.03 -23.76 -12.22
CA SER A 74 -35.60 -22.47 -11.84
C SER A 74 -35.99 -22.49 -10.36
N ALA A 75 -35.01 -22.48 -9.47
CA ALA A 75 -35.26 -21.89 -8.16
C ALA A 75 -35.66 -20.42 -8.42
N PRO A 76 -36.87 -19.99 -8.08
CA PRO A 76 -37.25 -18.59 -8.20
C PRO A 76 -36.43 -17.82 -7.17
N PHE A 77 -35.24 -17.38 -7.55
CA PHE A 77 -34.57 -16.29 -6.85
C PHE A 77 -35.47 -15.06 -7.06
N GLY A 78 -36.32 -14.83 -6.06
CA GLY A 78 -37.31 -13.76 -6.05
C GLY A 78 -36.69 -12.41 -6.35
N ALA A 79 -37.51 -11.55 -6.96
CA ALA A 79 -37.33 -10.10 -7.06
C ALA A 79 -36.45 -9.48 -8.17
N HIS A 80 -36.38 -10.03 -9.40
CA HIS A 80 -35.61 -9.39 -10.49
C HIS A 80 -36.27 -9.23 -11.87
N ASN A 81 -37.60 -9.11 -11.95
CA ASN A 81 -38.25 -8.51 -13.13
C ASN A 81 -38.68 -7.08 -12.81
N PHE A 82 -37.74 -6.14 -13.00
CA PHE A 82 -38.09 -4.73 -13.11
C PHE A 82 -38.49 -4.46 -14.56
N ASP A 83 -39.80 -4.39 -14.81
CA ASP A 83 -40.28 -3.33 -15.70
C ASP A 83 -41.31 -2.48 -14.96
N ARG A 84 -41.14 -1.19 -15.19
CA ARG A 84 -41.77 0.00 -14.60
C ARG A 84 -43.29 -0.17 -14.58
N THR A 85 -43.95 0.22 -13.50
CA THR A 85 -44.19 1.65 -13.27
C THR A 85 -44.68 1.83 -11.84
N SER A 86 -44.06 2.76 -11.11
CA SER A 86 -44.55 3.28 -9.82
C SER A 86 -44.68 2.26 -8.68
N CYS A 87 -43.56 1.96 -8.02
CA CYS A 87 -43.63 1.58 -6.61
C CYS A 87 -42.58 2.40 -5.86
N CYS A 88 -43.08 3.49 -5.29
CA CYS A 88 -42.46 4.29 -4.25
C CYS A 88 -41.54 3.45 -3.36
N PHE A 89 -40.35 3.99 -3.10
CA PHE A 89 -39.62 3.91 -1.84
C PHE A 89 -40.37 3.09 -0.77
N LYS A 90 -40.09 1.79 -0.76
CA LYS A 90 -40.81 0.77 0.01
C LYS A 90 -40.19 0.64 1.40
N VAL A 91 -40.19 1.73 2.16
CA VAL A 91 -40.09 1.67 3.63
C VAL A 91 -41.50 1.52 4.26
N CYS A 92 -42.59 1.77 3.51
CA CYS A 92 -43.95 1.83 4.07
C CYS A 92 -45.04 1.06 3.27
N CYS A 93 -44.85 -0.18 2.82
CA CYS A 93 -46.00 -0.93 2.27
C CYS A 93 -45.99 -2.45 2.57
N PRO A 94 -46.92 -2.95 3.44
CA PRO A 94 -47.00 -4.35 3.87
C PRO A 94 -47.89 -5.22 2.94
N CYS A 95 -47.77 -5.04 1.63
CA CYS A 95 -48.56 -5.81 0.66
C CYS A 95 -47.79 -7.08 0.23
N ARG A 96 -48.22 -8.22 0.76
CA ARG A 96 -47.60 -9.55 0.65
C ARG A 96 -47.76 -10.24 -0.73
N ASN A 97 -48.46 -9.65 -1.69
CA ASN A 97 -48.91 -10.35 -2.93
C ASN A 97 -48.60 -9.65 -4.28
N CYS A 98 -47.54 -8.82 -4.39
CA CYS A 98 -47.25 -8.08 -5.64
C CYS A 98 -46.02 -8.60 -6.42
N MET A 99 -45.86 -9.91 -6.58
CA MET A 99 -44.76 -10.51 -7.38
C MET A 99 -45.29 -11.49 -8.44
N ASP A 100 -46.18 -11.04 -9.32
CA ASP A 100 -46.45 -11.78 -10.56
C ASP A 100 -45.29 -11.55 -11.53
N GLN A 101 -44.44 -12.56 -11.71
CA GLN A 101 -43.36 -12.53 -12.68
C GLN A 101 -43.93 -12.65 -14.10
N LYS A 102 -43.88 -11.57 -14.87
CA LYS A 102 -44.09 -11.66 -16.32
C LYS A 102 -42.93 -12.44 -16.97
N GLU A 103 -43.27 -13.31 -17.90
CA GLU A 103 -42.31 -14.07 -18.71
C GLU A 103 -41.35 -13.11 -19.45
N SER A 104 -40.08 -13.47 -19.55
CA SER A 104 -39.08 -12.57 -20.13
C SER A 104 -39.19 -12.59 -21.65
N VAL A 105 -39.19 -11.42 -22.30
CA VAL A 105 -39.23 -11.31 -23.78
C VAL A 105 -38.03 -12.01 -24.44
N LEU A 106 -37.00 -12.35 -23.65
CA LEU A 106 -35.76 -12.99 -24.09
C LEU A 106 -35.76 -14.52 -23.97
N GLU A 107 -36.79 -15.12 -23.36
CA GLU A 107 -36.92 -16.58 -23.29
C GLU A 107 -36.84 -17.33 -24.63
N PRO A 108 -37.37 -16.81 -25.76
CA PRO A 108 -37.26 -17.49 -27.04
C PRO A 108 -35.83 -17.52 -27.60
N TYR A 109 -34.97 -16.60 -27.17
CA TYR A 109 -33.62 -16.42 -27.72
C TYR A 109 -32.55 -17.26 -27.01
N GLY A 110 -32.94 -18.02 -25.99
CA GLY A 110 -32.09 -18.99 -25.33
C GLY A 110 -31.75 -18.63 -23.88
N VAL A 111 -31.64 -19.67 -23.06
CA VAL A 111 -31.42 -19.58 -21.60
C VAL A 111 -30.11 -18.86 -21.27
N GLY A 112 -29.07 -19.00 -22.11
CA GLY A 112 -27.78 -18.33 -21.93
C GLY A 112 -27.87 -16.80 -21.97
N LEU A 113 -28.74 -16.25 -22.83
CA LEU A 113 -28.90 -14.81 -23.01
C LEU A 113 -29.61 -14.19 -21.80
N VAL A 114 -30.61 -14.90 -21.26
CA VAL A 114 -31.30 -14.53 -20.01
C VAL A 114 -30.34 -14.56 -18.82
N LEU A 115 -29.50 -15.59 -18.71
CA LEU A 115 -28.46 -15.70 -17.67
C LEU A 115 -27.43 -14.57 -17.76
N TYR A 116 -26.97 -14.22 -18.96
CA TYR A 116 -26.01 -13.13 -19.17
C TYR A 116 -26.56 -11.78 -18.69
N PHE A 117 -27.80 -11.42 -19.05
CA PHE A 117 -28.40 -10.18 -18.56
C PHE A 117 -28.66 -10.18 -17.06
N LYS A 118 -29.02 -11.33 -16.48
CA LYS A 118 -29.16 -11.46 -15.02
C LYS A 118 -27.82 -11.27 -14.31
N PHE A 119 -26.74 -11.82 -14.87
CA PHE A 119 -25.38 -11.61 -14.39
C PHE A 119 -24.94 -10.14 -14.51
N LEU A 120 -25.19 -9.48 -15.65
CA LEU A 120 -24.88 -8.06 -15.81
C LEU A 120 -25.61 -7.19 -14.78
N LYS A 121 -26.92 -7.42 -14.57
CA LYS A 121 -27.69 -6.71 -13.53
C LYS A 121 -27.09 -6.92 -12.13
N PHE A 122 -26.73 -8.16 -11.81
CA PHE A 122 -26.08 -8.47 -10.54
C PHE A 122 -24.73 -7.75 -10.40
N MET A 123 -23.87 -7.81 -11.41
CA MET A 123 -22.58 -7.12 -11.42
C MET A 123 -22.74 -5.60 -11.30
N THR A 124 -23.71 -4.99 -11.99
CA THR A 124 -23.99 -3.55 -11.85
C THR A 124 -24.37 -3.18 -10.41
N VAL A 125 -25.20 -3.99 -9.74
CA VAL A 125 -25.56 -3.77 -8.33
C VAL A 125 -24.33 -3.91 -7.43
N VAL A 126 -23.48 -4.92 -7.65
CA VAL A 126 -22.24 -5.12 -6.89
C VAL A 126 -21.28 -3.94 -7.08
N PHE A 127 -21.04 -3.49 -8.32
CA PHE A 127 -20.19 -2.34 -8.61
C PHE A 127 -20.73 -1.04 -8.00
N LEU A 128 -22.05 -0.86 -7.98
CA LEU A 128 -22.68 0.30 -7.34
C LEU A 128 -22.47 0.29 -5.82
N LEU A 129 -22.62 -0.86 -5.16
CA LEU A 129 -22.33 -0.99 -3.73
C LEU A 129 -20.85 -0.75 -3.42
N MET A 130 -19.94 -1.29 -4.24
CA MET A 130 -18.51 -1.04 -4.12
C MET A 130 -18.16 0.44 -4.31
N SER A 131 -18.79 1.12 -5.28
CA SER A 131 -18.58 2.56 -5.50
C SER A 131 -19.02 3.40 -4.30
N ILE A 132 -20.14 3.07 -3.67
CA ILE A 132 -20.59 3.74 -2.43
C ILE A 132 -19.60 3.50 -1.29
N ALA A 133 -19.06 2.29 -1.15
CA ALA A 133 -18.09 1.97 -0.12
C ALA A 133 -16.72 2.67 -0.33
N VAL A 134 -16.31 2.90 -1.58
CA VAL A 134 -15.04 3.55 -1.92
C VAL A 134 -15.09 5.08 -1.78
N ALA A 135 -16.25 5.70 -2.00
CA ALA A 135 -16.42 7.16 -1.88
C ALA A 135 -15.86 7.78 -0.57
N PRO A 136 -16.13 7.25 0.64
CA PRO A 136 -15.54 7.79 1.87
C PRO A 136 -14.02 7.62 1.94
N SER A 137 -13.47 6.56 1.34
CA SER A 137 -12.02 6.36 1.29
C SER A 137 -11.35 7.43 0.42
N ILE A 138 -11.95 7.75 -0.72
CA ILE A 138 -11.48 8.84 -1.60
C ILE A 138 -11.52 10.19 -0.87
N ALA A 139 -12.59 10.48 -0.14
CA ALA A 139 -12.70 11.71 0.65
C ALA A 139 -11.64 11.77 1.76
N PHE A 140 -11.38 10.64 2.44
CA PHE A 140 -10.32 10.55 3.43
C PHE A 140 -8.94 10.80 2.84
N TYR A 141 -8.59 10.24 1.68
CA TYR A 141 -7.29 10.51 1.04
C TYR A 141 -7.17 11.94 0.52
N TRP A 142 -8.27 12.52 0.02
CA TRP A 142 -8.28 13.90 -0.45
C TRP A 142 -7.98 14.89 0.69
N LEU A 143 -8.65 14.70 1.84
CA LEU A 143 -8.40 15.47 3.06
C LEU A 143 -7.04 15.11 3.66
N GLY A 144 -6.66 13.83 3.56
CA GLY A 144 -5.46 13.14 4.03
C GLY A 144 -4.12 13.59 3.45
N SER A 145 -4.14 14.38 2.37
CA SER A 145 -2.94 14.64 1.59
C SER A 145 -2.11 15.79 2.15
N SER A 146 -0.80 15.57 2.23
CA SER A 146 0.21 16.48 2.82
C SER A 146 0.55 17.70 1.97
N TYR A 147 -0.27 18.00 0.97
CA TYR A 147 -0.07 19.13 0.08
C TYR A 147 -0.96 20.27 0.56
N SER A 148 -0.49 21.51 0.47
CA SER A 148 -1.33 22.65 0.78
C SER A 148 -2.47 22.76 -0.24
N ALA A 149 -3.59 23.40 0.12
CA ALA A 149 -4.70 23.61 -0.81
C ALA A 149 -4.27 24.39 -2.07
N ALA A 150 -3.28 25.29 -1.92
CA ALA A 150 -2.69 26.02 -3.03
C ALA A 150 -1.92 25.09 -3.98
N ASP A 151 -1.07 24.21 -3.45
CA ASP A 151 -0.29 23.27 -4.25
C ASP A 151 -1.16 22.23 -4.96
N LYS A 152 -2.22 21.74 -4.30
CA LYS A 152 -3.21 20.86 -4.93
C LYS A 152 -3.84 21.54 -6.15
N SER A 153 -4.24 22.81 -6.02
CA SER A 153 -4.84 23.55 -7.13
C SER A 153 -3.87 23.76 -8.29
N LEU A 154 -2.59 24.04 -8.00
CA LEU A 154 -1.55 24.22 -9.01
C LEU A 154 -1.27 22.91 -9.75
N LEU A 155 -1.09 21.80 -9.03
CA LEU A 155 -0.87 20.48 -9.61
C LEU A 155 -2.08 19.98 -10.41
N MET A 156 -3.31 20.32 -10.01
CA MET A 156 -4.51 20.03 -10.80
C MET A 156 -4.58 20.85 -12.10
N THR A 157 -4.06 22.09 -12.11
CA THR A 157 -4.01 22.89 -13.34
C THR A 157 -3.00 22.36 -14.36
N GLU A 158 -1.90 21.73 -13.90
CA GLU A 158 -0.92 21.12 -14.79
C GLU A 158 -1.45 19.84 -15.46
N SER A 159 -2.16 18.99 -14.71
CA SER A 159 -2.77 17.79 -15.26
C SER A 159 -3.99 17.34 -14.45
N PRO A 160 -5.15 17.07 -15.08
CA PRO A 160 -6.30 16.52 -14.39
C PRO A 160 -6.05 15.10 -13.85
N LEU A 161 -5.02 14.40 -14.33
CA LEU A 161 -4.63 13.10 -13.79
C LEU A 161 -4.01 13.22 -12.39
N ASN A 162 -3.46 14.38 -12.02
CA ASN A 162 -2.94 14.60 -10.66
C ASN A 162 -4.05 14.58 -9.62
N ALA A 163 -5.30 14.88 -10.01
CA ALA A 163 -6.46 14.71 -9.13
C ALA A 163 -6.64 13.25 -8.67
N LEU A 164 -6.36 12.28 -9.55
CA LEU A 164 -6.43 10.86 -9.18
C LEU A 164 -5.34 10.51 -8.17
N PHE A 165 -4.12 11.04 -8.33
CA PHE A 165 -3.03 10.82 -7.40
C PHE A 165 -3.43 11.20 -5.97
N PHE A 166 -4.04 12.38 -5.78
CA PHE A 166 -4.51 12.87 -4.48
C PHE A 166 -5.61 12.01 -3.83
N THR A 167 -6.32 11.19 -4.62
CA THR A 167 -7.35 10.27 -4.12
C THR A 167 -6.83 8.87 -3.82
N THR A 168 -5.53 8.61 -4.06
CA THR A 168 -4.90 7.32 -3.79
C THR A 168 -4.03 7.36 -2.53
N ILE A 169 -3.69 6.18 -2.02
CA ILE A 169 -2.78 6.02 -0.89
C ILE A 169 -1.41 6.68 -1.11
N GLY A 170 -0.99 6.85 -2.37
CA GLY A 170 0.29 7.50 -2.71
C GLY A 170 0.33 8.98 -2.33
N SER A 171 -0.82 9.60 -2.05
CA SER A 171 -0.92 10.98 -1.62
C SER A 171 -0.96 11.17 -0.10
N LEU A 172 -1.09 10.09 0.68
CA LEU A 172 -0.80 10.19 2.11
C LEU A 172 0.69 10.51 2.20
N GLY A 173 1.00 11.76 2.52
CA GLY A 173 2.37 12.22 2.57
C GLY A 173 3.19 11.30 3.44
N SER A 174 4.27 10.76 2.88
CA SER A 174 5.38 10.33 3.71
C SER A 174 5.78 11.58 4.48
N GLY A 175 5.55 11.61 5.80
CA GLY A 175 5.98 12.73 6.63
C GLY A 175 7.40 13.11 6.24
N THR A 176 7.63 14.38 5.95
CA THR A 176 8.94 14.83 5.52
C THR A 176 9.85 14.78 6.74
N SER A 177 10.97 14.07 6.64
CA SER A 177 11.99 14.12 7.69
C SER A 177 12.88 15.31 7.43
N SER A 178 13.04 16.18 8.43
CA SER A 178 14.02 17.26 8.45
C SER A 178 15.17 16.82 9.37
N CYS A 179 16.40 16.93 8.91
CA CYS A 179 17.57 16.57 9.69
C CYS A 179 18.55 17.73 9.74
N ILE A 180 19.09 18.01 10.92
CA ILE A 180 20.16 18.97 11.10
C ILE A 180 21.23 18.41 12.03
N GLU A 181 22.47 18.76 11.74
CA GLU A 181 23.63 18.45 12.55
C GLU A 181 24.38 19.75 12.88
N GLY A 182 24.97 19.80 14.07
CA GLY A 182 25.79 20.94 14.48
C GLY A 182 26.76 20.56 15.57
N THR A 183 27.79 21.40 15.72
CA THR A 183 28.87 21.20 16.69
C THR A 183 28.71 22.13 17.89
N SER A 184 29.34 21.75 19.01
CA SER A 184 29.33 22.58 20.23
C SER A 184 29.82 24.00 19.95
N GLY A 185 29.02 24.99 20.34
CA GLY A 185 29.22 26.43 20.15
C GLY A 185 28.36 27.04 19.04
N GLU A 186 27.71 26.22 18.21
CA GLU A 186 26.89 26.70 17.09
C GLU A 186 25.42 26.87 17.47
N MET A 187 24.72 27.74 16.74
CA MET A 187 23.26 27.79 16.75
C MET A 187 22.73 27.09 15.52
N ILE A 188 21.82 26.15 15.71
CA ILE A 188 21.16 25.42 14.63
C ILE A 188 19.65 25.70 14.66
N ASP A 189 19.03 25.73 13.49
CA ASP A 189 17.60 26.01 13.29
C ASP A 189 16.98 24.87 12.48
N LEU A 190 16.16 24.05 13.14
CA LEU A 190 15.46 22.94 12.52
C LEU A 190 14.08 23.44 12.06
N LYS A 191 13.87 23.46 10.74
CA LYS A 191 12.62 23.89 10.12
C LYS A 191 11.85 22.73 9.54
N CYS A 192 10.54 22.78 9.76
CA CYS A 192 9.59 21.84 9.22
C CYS A 192 8.99 22.43 7.93
N PRO A 193 9.22 21.84 6.75
CA PRO A 193 8.70 22.40 5.51
C PRO A 193 7.18 22.26 5.38
N SER A 194 6.56 21.33 6.12
CA SER A 194 5.12 21.06 6.05
C SER A 194 4.61 20.74 7.45
N GLY A 195 3.83 21.65 8.04
CA GLY A 195 3.18 21.42 9.31
C GLY A 195 4.07 21.61 10.53
N VAL A 196 3.88 20.72 11.52
CA VAL A 196 4.56 20.73 12.82
C VAL A 196 5.33 19.42 13.03
N PHE A 197 6.33 19.44 13.91
CA PHE A 197 7.02 18.20 14.27
C PHE A 197 6.12 17.29 15.10
N LYS A 198 5.92 16.06 14.63
CA LYS A 198 5.15 15.01 15.32
C LYS A 198 6.03 14.04 16.10
N SER A 199 7.24 13.80 15.60
CA SER A 199 8.25 12.98 16.25
C SER A 199 9.59 13.67 16.06
N VAL A 200 10.42 13.64 17.07
CA VAL A 200 11.79 14.17 17.02
C VAL A 200 12.70 13.14 17.65
N GLU A 201 13.84 12.90 17.04
CA GLU A 201 14.91 12.05 17.53
C GLU A 201 16.19 12.88 17.60
N ALA A 202 16.82 12.95 18.75
CA ALA A 202 18.01 13.75 18.95
C ALA A 202 19.10 12.97 19.67
N HIS A 203 20.32 13.05 19.12
CA HIS A 203 21.50 12.40 19.66
C HIS A 203 22.60 13.42 19.92
N TRP A 204 23.06 13.51 21.16
CA TRP A 204 24.13 14.41 21.60
C TRP A 204 25.34 13.63 22.10
N GLY A 205 26.54 14.05 21.70
CA GLY A 205 27.80 13.43 22.09
C GLY A 205 28.66 13.17 20.86
N ALA A 206 28.87 11.90 20.52
CA ALA A 206 29.50 11.50 19.26
C ALA A 206 28.58 10.52 18.51
N PRO A 207 27.39 10.97 18.05
CA PRO A 207 26.46 10.13 17.31
C PRO A 207 27.14 9.48 16.10
N LYS A 208 26.70 8.27 15.77
CA LYS A 208 27.04 7.62 14.50
C LYS A 208 26.13 8.14 13.41
N GLY A 209 26.61 8.10 12.17
CA GLY A 209 25.87 8.61 11.02
C GLY A 209 25.90 10.13 10.89
N ALA A 210 25.26 10.61 9.83
CA ALA A 210 25.13 12.03 9.50
C ALA A 210 23.76 12.27 8.85
N CYS A 211 23.33 13.54 8.81
CA CYS A 211 22.06 13.87 8.16
C CYS A 211 22.07 13.62 6.65
N ASN A 212 23.24 13.75 6.04
CA ASN A 212 23.45 13.49 4.62
C ASN A 212 24.42 12.33 4.44
N CYS A 213 24.23 11.57 3.37
CA CYS A 213 25.19 10.56 2.98
C CYS A 213 26.61 11.15 2.82
N PRO A 214 27.65 10.61 3.49
CA PRO A 214 29.02 11.08 3.35
C PRO A 214 29.48 11.01 1.89
N PRO A 215 30.31 11.95 1.39
CA PRO A 215 30.70 12.00 -0.03
C PRO A 215 31.30 10.70 -0.58
N ALA A 216 31.98 9.92 0.25
CA ALA A 216 32.55 8.63 -0.15
C ALA A 216 31.48 7.55 -0.41
N GLN A 217 30.30 7.68 0.20
CA GLN A 217 29.19 6.73 0.16
C GLN A 217 27.99 7.24 -0.65
N GLN A 218 28.09 8.43 -1.24
CA GLN A 218 27.06 8.96 -2.13
C GLN A 218 26.97 8.13 -3.41
N VAL A 219 25.74 7.99 -3.90
CA VAL A 219 25.49 7.46 -5.23
C VAL A 219 26.01 8.41 -6.30
N ASN A 220 26.49 7.87 -7.41
CA ASN A 220 26.88 8.67 -8.57
C ASN A 220 25.64 9.23 -9.30
N GLU A 221 25.87 10.06 -10.32
CA GLU A 221 24.80 10.65 -11.16
C GLU A 221 23.90 9.59 -11.83
N GLN A 222 24.38 8.35 -11.96
CA GLN A 222 23.62 7.22 -12.52
C GLN A 222 22.83 6.45 -11.46
N GLY A 223 22.81 6.91 -10.20
CA GLY A 223 22.13 6.25 -9.08
C GLY A 223 22.80 4.94 -8.65
N SER A 224 24.09 4.78 -8.92
CA SER A 224 24.87 3.59 -8.59
C SER A 224 26.02 3.91 -7.65
N CYS A 225 26.46 2.91 -6.87
CA CYS A 225 27.61 3.07 -5.99
C CYS A 225 28.93 3.07 -6.78
N SER A 226 29.88 3.90 -6.36
CA SER A 226 31.18 4.05 -7.03
C SER A 226 32.11 2.84 -6.86
N GLY A 227 31.91 2.04 -5.81
CA GLY A 227 32.71 0.84 -5.55
C GLY A 227 32.42 -0.30 -6.52
N VAL A 228 33.46 -1.10 -6.83
CA VAL A 228 33.35 -2.29 -7.68
C VAL A 228 33.22 -3.53 -6.81
N LEU A 229 32.26 -4.38 -7.14
CA LEU A 229 32.14 -5.72 -6.55
C LEU A 229 33.30 -6.59 -7.07
N THR A 230 34.21 -6.94 -6.18
CA THR A 230 35.26 -7.93 -6.47
C THR A 230 34.74 -9.32 -6.13
N GLY A 231 34.52 -10.14 -7.16
CA GLY A 231 34.19 -11.55 -7.02
C GLY A 231 35.44 -12.41 -6.88
N LEU A 232 35.31 -13.55 -6.19
CA LEU A 232 36.23 -14.69 -6.36
C LEU A 232 35.95 -15.32 -7.74
N GLY A 233 36.51 -14.72 -8.81
CA GLY A 233 36.36 -15.13 -10.21
C GLY A 233 35.42 -14.23 -11.04
N ASP A 234 35.34 -14.47 -12.37
CA ASP A 234 34.58 -13.69 -13.37
C ASP A 234 33.04 -13.66 -13.17
N VAL A 235 32.54 -14.27 -12.10
CA VAL A 235 31.12 -14.25 -11.76
C VAL A 235 30.92 -13.27 -10.62
N VAL A 236 30.29 -12.12 -10.93
CA VAL A 236 29.77 -11.20 -9.92
C VAL A 236 28.70 -11.93 -9.13
N THR A 237 29.10 -12.52 -8.02
CA THR A 237 28.14 -13.11 -7.09
C THR A 237 27.64 -12.02 -6.15
N PRO A 238 26.40 -12.14 -5.62
CA PRO A 238 25.88 -11.24 -4.59
C PRO A 238 26.78 -11.14 -3.35
N TRP A 239 27.75 -12.05 -3.20
CA TRP A 239 28.69 -12.20 -2.09
C TRP A 239 30.05 -11.52 -2.33
N GLY A 240 30.24 -10.83 -3.46
CA GLY A 240 31.50 -10.15 -3.75
C GLY A 240 31.84 -9.09 -2.70
N GLN A 241 33.10 -8.99 -2.29
CA GLN A 241 33.54 -7.93 -1.39
C GLN A 241 33.67 -6.62 -2.16
N CYS A 242 33.39 -5.50 -1.49
CA CYS A 242 33.61 -4.19 -2.07
C CYS A 242 35.13 -3.93 -2.18
N GLY A 243 35.63 -3.79 -3.42
CA GLY A 243 37.06 -3.66 -3.72
C GLY A 243 37.64 -2.26 -3.44
N GLY A 244 37.59 -1.81 -2.19
CA GLY A 244 38.22 -0.55 -1.74
C GLY A 244 37.32 0.69 -1.71
N GLY A 245 36.01 0.55 -1.97
CA GLY A 245 35.02 1.63 -1.86
C GLY A 245 33.61 1.07 -1.74
N PRO A 246 32.63 1.83 -1.22
CA PRO A 246 31.30 1.31 -0.93
C PRO A 246 30.57 0.97 -2.23
N CYS A 247 30.00 -0.23 -2.30
CA CYS A 247 29.50 -0.81 -3.54
C CYS A 247 28.07 -1.36 -3.44
N ARG A 248 27.45 -1.27 -2.25
CA ARG A 248 26.13 -1.81 -1.96
C ARG A 248 25.11 -0.69 -1.79
N LEU A 249 24.19 -0.54 -2.75
CA LEU A 249 23.14 0.47 -2.67
C LEU A 249 22.06 0.05 -1.66
N SER A 250 21.70 0.96 -0.76
CA SER A 250 20.54 0.83 0.13
C SER A 250 19.99 2.22 0.50
N GLU A 251 18.94 2.26 1.30
CA GLU A 251 18.31 3.49 1.78
C GLU A 251 18.57 3.67 3.27
N THR A 252 18.94 4.88 3.69
CA THR A 252 19.11 5.23 5.11
C THR A 252 17.77 5.29 5.83
N THR A 253 17.79 5.45 7.15
CA THR A 253 16.58 5.71 7.96
C THR A 253 15.80 6.96 7.49
N LEU A 254 16.48 7.92 6.87
CA LEU A 254 15.91 9.12 6.26
C LEU A 254 15.42 8.92 4.82
N LYS A 255 15.44 7.68 4.32
CA LYS A 255 15.10 7.30 2.92
C LYS A 255 16.04 7.92 1.88
N GLU A 256 17.25 8.29 2.26
CA GLU A 256 18.27 8.73 1.29
C GLU A 256 19.02 7.52 0.72
N SER A 257 19.29 7.53 -0.58
CA SER A 257 20.09 6.48 -1.22
C SER A 257 21.56 6.62 -0.83
N CYS A 258 22.10 5.60 -0.15
CA CYS A 258 23.48 5.54 0.29
C CYS A 258 24.15 4.20 -0.08
N CYS A 259 25.48 4.22 -0.08
CA CYS A 259 26.28 3.05 -0.36
C CYS A 259 26.94 2.49 0.90
N ALA A 260 26.69 1.22 1.17
CA ALA A 260 27.32 0.45 2.22
C ALA A 260 28.59 -0.27 1.73
N TYR A 261 29.46 -0.60 2.68
CA TYR A 261 30.67 -1.39 2.46
C TYR A 261 30.42 -2.90 2.58
N ASP A 262 29.46 -3.31 3.41
CA ASP A 262 29.18 -4.72 3.70
C ASP A 262 27.67 -4.98 3.88
N PHE A 263 27.30 -6.22 4.26
CA PHE A 263 25.97 -6.63 4.69
C PHE A 263 25.83 -6.63 6.21
N ASN A 264 24.60 -6.44 6.72
CA ASN A 264 24.32 -6.55 8.16
C ASN A 264 24.75 -7.90 8.73
N ASP A 265 24.54 -8.97 7.96
CA ASP A 265 25.12 -10.29 8.23
C ASP A 265 25.98 -10.71 7.02
N PRO A 266 27.32 -10.80 7.18
CA PRO A 266 28.21 -11.25 6.13
C PRO A 266 27.88 -12.66 5.59
N MET A 267 27.15 -13.47 6.37
CA MET A 267 26.75 -14.84 6.02
C MET A 267 25.35 -14.91 5.39
N ASP A 268 24.53 -13.86 5.49
CA ASP A 268 23.18 -13.81 4.93
C ASP A 268 22.95 -12.52 4.11
N PRO A 269 23.01 -12.57 2.77
CA PRO A 269 22.89 -11.41 1.90
C PRO A 269 21.44 -10.92 1.82
N THR A 270 20.49 -11.68 2.38
CA THR A 270 19.10 -11.23 2.54
C THR A 270 18.95 -10.27 3.71
N SER A 271 19.95 -10.15 4.60
CA SER A 271 19.99 -9.19 5.71
C SER A 271 20.03 -7.73 5.23
N GLY A 272 20.28 -7.49 3.94
CA GLY A 272 20.47 -6.17 3.37
C GLY A 272 21.83 -5.54 3.73
N PRO A 273 22.22 -4.48 3.02
CA PRO A 273 23.50 -3.81 3.24
C PRO A 273 23.57 -3.14 4.63
N ASP A 274 24.76 -3.15 5.24
CA ASP A 274 25.03 -2.52 6.53
C ASP A 274 25.25 -1.02 6.37
N LEU A 275 24.28 -0.25 6.83
CA LEU A 275 24.33 1.21 6.90
C LEU A 275 24.49 1.71 8.33
N SER A 276 24.90 0.87 9.30
CA SER A 276 25.06 1.27 10.70
C SER A 276 26.08 2.40 10.93
N ASP A 277 27.03 2.57 10.01
CA ASP A 277 28.00 3.69 10.03
C ASP A 277 27.40 5.02 9.52
N VAL A 278 26.34 4.95 8.71
CA VAL A 278 25.70 6.12 8.06
C VAL A 278 24.38 6.49 8.72
N ASN A 279 23.65 5.48 9.21
CA ASN A 279 22.39 5.65 9.92
C ASN A 279 22.64 6.35 11.25
N ILE A 280 21.80 7.34 11.52
CA ILE A 280 21.88 8.13 12.74
C ILE A 280 21.55 7.22 13.92
N ALA A 281 22.50 7.11 14.85
CA ALA A 281 22.33 6.30 16.06
C ALA A 281 23.18 6.84 17.20
N ALA A 282 22.73 6.64 18.43
CA ALA A 282 23.54 6.88 19.61
C ALA A 282 24.79 5.98 19.60
N ASN A 283 25.95 6.56 19.86
CA ASN A 283 27.17 5.79 19.99
C ASN A 283 27.25 5.17 21.41
N PRO A 284 27.41 3.84 21.54
CA PRO A 284 27.47 3.19 22.85
C PRO A 284 28.55 3.81 23.74
N GLY A 285 28.13 4.42 24.85
CA GLY A 285 29.02 5.06 25.81
C GLY A 285 29.43 6.50 25.48
N CYS A 286 28.88 7.12 24.43
CA CYS A 286 29.05 8.55 24.16
C CYS A 286 27.73 9.21 23.74
N PHE A 287 26.76 9.26 24.67
CA PHE A 287 25.43 9.81 24.43
C PHE A 287 24.83 10.49 25.66
N SER A 288 23.90 11.42 25.41
CA SER A 288 23.06 12.06 26.44
C SER A 288 21.57 11.92 26.11
N ASN A 289 20.81 11.26 26.99
CA ASN A 289 19.36 11.15 26.82
C ASN A 289 18.64 12.49 27.01
N SER A 290 19.26 13.47 27.70
CA SER A 290 18.70 14.81 27.86
C SER A 290 18.43 15.49 26.52
N ALA A 291 19.26 15.23 25.50
CA ALA A 291 19.10 15.81 24.18
C ALA A 291 17.76 15.44 23.54
N GLN A 292 17.30 14.20 23.76
CA GLN A 292 16.00 13.73 23.28
C GLN A 292 14.85 14.52 23.91
N PHE A 293 14.86 14.72 25.23
CA PHE A 293 13.82 15.48 25.93
C PHE A 293 13.83 16.96 25.57
N ILE A 294 15.03 17.56 25.46
CA ILE A 294 15.18 18.96 25.04
C ILE A 294 14.64 19.13 23.61
N ALA A 295 15.02 18.26 22.68
CA ALA A 295 14.56 18.34 21.30
C ALA A 295 13.05 18.09 21.17
N ALA A 296 12.52 17.09 21.88
CA ALA A 296 11.09 16.84 21.94
C ALA A 296 10.33 18.06 22.50
N GLY A 297 10.79 18.61 23.63
CA GLY A 297 10.18 19.75 24.30
C GLY A 297 10.19 21.05 23.49
N MET A 298 11.27 21.31 22.76
CA MET A 298 11.45 22.53 21.98
C MET A 298 10.80 22.46 20.60
N CYS A 299 10.67 21.28 20.01
CA CYS A 299 10.24 21.14 18.61
C CYS A 299 8.85 20.54 18.43
N LEU A 300 8.39 19.63 19.29
CA LEU A 300 7.11 18.95 19.06
C LEU A 300 5.95 19.95 19.10
N GLY A 301 5.10 19.90 18.07
CA GLY A 301 4.02 20.86 17.90
C GLY A 301 4.43 22.24 17.37
N HIS A 302 5.71 22.46 17.10
CA HIS A 302 6.23 23.69 16.49
C HIS A 302 6.63 23.46 15.03
N GLN A 303 6.60 24.53 14.22
CA GLN A 303 7.06 24.50 12.82
C GLN A 303 8.57 24.70 12.68
N ASN A 304 9.17 25.36 13.67
CA ASN A 304 10.59 25.62 13.73
C ASN A 304 11.06 25.58 15.19
N CYS A 305 12.30 25.17 15.39
CA CYS A 305 12.93 25.17 16.70
C CYS A 305 14.42 25.46 16.55
N THR A 306 14.96 26.24 17.47
CA THR A 306 16.36 26.63 17.47
C THR A 306 17.08 26.07 18.69
N PHE A 307 18.31 25.62 18.48
CA PHE A 307 19.15 25.06 19.54
C PHE A 307 20.44 25.85 19.62
N HIS A 308 20.85 26.16 20.85
CA HIS A 308 22.14 26.76 21.14
C HIS A 308 23.06 25.67 21.69
N LEU A 309 23.90 25.09 20.84
CA LEU A 309 24.65 23.87 21.12
C LEU A 309 25.76 24.10 22.15
N ASP A 310 25.40 24.23 23.42
CA ASP A 310 26.32 24.36 24.53
C ASP A 310 25.86 23.43 25.66
N ALA A 311 26.79 22.60 26.13
CA ALA A 311 26.60 21.64 27.20
C ALA A 311 25.98 22.27 28.46
N ASN A 312 26.34 23.52 28.75
CA ASN A 312 25.91 24.27 29.92
C ASN A 312 24.70 25.19 29.67
N HIS A 313 24.24 25.30 28.43
CA HIS A 313 23.07 26.10 28.12
C HIS A 313 21.83 25.48 28.76
N THR A 314 21.05 26.32 29.44
CA THR A 314 19.82 25.90 30.10
C THR A 314 18.65 26.10 29.16
N TYR A 315 18.08 24.98 28.71
CA TYR A 315 16.89 24.94 27.87
C TYR A 315 15.64 24.94 28.73
N THR A 316 14.63 25.69 28.28
CA THR A 316 13.34 25.78 28.96
C THR A 316 12.20 25.66 27.96
N TRP A 317 11.23 24.80 28.26
CA TRP A 317 10.01 24.64 27.46
C TRP A 317 8.80 24.40 28.36
N GLU A 318 7.60 24.53 27.81
CA GLU A 318 6.36 24.23 28.52
C GLU A 318 5.88 22.82 28.18
N TYR A 319 5.49 22.05 29.20
CA TYR A 319 4.88 20.74 29.00
C TYR A 319 3.53 20.87 28.30
N ASN A 320 3.33 20.00 27.31
CA ASN A 320 2.15 19.91 26.48
C ASN A 320 1.72 18.45 26.37
N ALA A 321 0.60 18.09 27.02
CA ALA A 321 0.08 16.74 27.02
C ALA A 321 -0.36 16.24 25.63
N LYS A 322 -0.65 17.12 24.66
CA LYS A 322 -1.00 16.72 23.28
C LYS A 322 0.17 16.02 22.59
N TYR A 323 1.41 16.46 22.88
CA TYR A 323 2.61 16.01 22.22
C TYR A 323 3.58 15.26 23.14
N ASP A 324 3.22 15.07 24.41
CA ASP A 324 4.02 14.36 25.42
C ASP A 324 5.43 14.97 25.62
N THR A 325 5.51 16.29 25.74
CA THR A 325 6.78 17.03 25.90
C THR A 325 7.37 16.98 27.31
N GLY A 326 7.42 15.78 27.91
CA GLY A 326 7.92 15.58 29.27
C GLY A 326 9.40 15.97 29.47
N CYS A 327 9.75 16.39 30.68
CA CYS A 327 11.14 16.65 31.10
C CYS A 327 11.98 15.38 31.22
N SER A 328 11.37 14.24 31.57
CA SER A 328 12.08 13.00 31.88
C SER A 328 11.22 11.76 31.74
N ASP A 329 11.87 10.60 31.69
CA ASP A 329 11.21 9.29 31.70
C ASP A 329 10.29 9.16 32.91
N GLY A 330 8.98 9.01 32.66
CA GLY A 330 7.98 8.77 33.69
C GLY A 330 7.56 10.00 34.49
N TRP A 331 7.80 11.21 33.97
CA TRP A 331 7.33 12.43 34.61
C TRP A 331 5.88 12.74 34.24
N GLU A 332 5.01 12.82 35.24
CA GLU A 332 3.63 13.28 35.10
C GLU A 332 3.52 14.71 35.64
N ALA A 333 3.38 15.68 34.74
CA ALA A 333 3.13 17.07 35.10
C ALA A 333 1.80 17.56 34.50
N GLY A 334 1.22 18.58 35.12
CA GLY A 334 0.05 19.26 34.55
C GLY A 334 0.45 20.14 33.37
N ASP A 335 -0.45 20.30 32.39
CA ASP A 335 -0.25 21.21 31.26
C ASP A 335 0.20 22.61 31.73
N GLY A 336 1.23 23.15 31.08
CA GLY A 336 1.82 24.45 31.42
C GLY A 336 2.92 24.42 32.49
N SER A 337 3.31 23.25 33.01
CA SER A 337 4.53 23.17 33.83
C SER A 337 5.77 23.46 32.99
N THR A 338 6.68 24.29 33.50
CA THR A 338 7.93 24.61 32.81
C THR A 338 8.99 23.54 33.07
N CYS A 339 9.56 23.01 32.01
CA CYS A 339 10.75 22.17 32.01
C CYS A 339 12.02 23.00 31.98
N VAL A 340 13.06 22.51 32.65
CA VAL A 340 14.39 23.12 32.67
C VAL A 340 15.43 22.01 32.60
N GLN A 341 16.27 22.00 31.56
CA GLN A 341 17.24 20.94 31.32
C GLN A 341 18.53 21.50 30.68
N THR A 342 19.66 20.84 30.92
CA THR A 342 20.92 21.07 30.20
C THR A 342 21.34 19.82 29.43
N LEU A 343 22.11 19.99 28.35
CA LEU A 343 22.60 18.87 27.53
C LEU A 343 23.55 17.96 28.33
N ALA A 344 24.33 18.52 29.25
CA ALA A 344 25.24 17.82 30.16
C ALA A 344 24.61 17.45 31.51
N SER A 345 23.27 17.36 31.62
CA SER A 345 22.66 17.02 32.91
C SER A 345 23.10 15.62 33.39
N PRO A 346 23.67 15.49 34.61
CA PRO A 346 24.10 14.20 35.16
C PRO A 346 22.93 13.30 35.56
N ASP A 347 21.74 13.88 35.76
CA ASP A 347 20.57 13.16 36.28
C ASP A 347 19.92 12.22 35.25
N PHE A 348 20.35 12.28 33.99
CA PHE A 348 19.64 11.69 32.84
C PHE A 348 20.38 10.54 32.15
N LYS A 349 21.10 9.72 32.93
CA LYS A 349 21.82 8.54 32.43
C LYS A 349 22.72 8.87 31.22
N SER A 350 23.34 10.04 31.22
CA SER A 350 24.37 10.38 30.22
C SER A 350 25.57 9.46 30.44
N ASN A 351 26.12 8.94 29.34
CA ASN A 351 27.30 8.11 29.39
C ASN A 351 28.30 8.64 28.36
N TYR A 352 29.43 9.15 28.85
CA TYR A 352 30.53 9.68 28.05
C TYR A 352 31.81 8.85 28.18
N THR A 353 31.75 7.67 28.79
CA THR A 353 32.93 6.81 29.05
C THR A 353 33.56 6.22 27.78
N GLY A 354 32.79 6.12 26.70
CA GLY A 354 33.18 5.61 25.38
C GLY A 354 33.41 6.69 24.33
N CYS A 355 33.50 7.97 24.72
CA CYS A 355 33.74 9.04 23.75
C CYS A 355 35.16 8.97 23.15
N PRO A 356 35.33 9.35 21.86
CA PRO A 356 36.65 9.44 21.23
C PRO A 356 37.60 10.38 22.00
N ALA A 357 38.91 10.13 21.90
CA ALA A 357 39.91 10.97 22.57
C ALA A 357 39.77 12.44 22.15
N GLY A 358 39.60 13.33 23.14
CA GLY A 358 39.38 14.77 22.91
C GLY A 358 37.91 15.19 22.93
N VAL A 359 36.97 14.25 22.88
CA VAL A 359 35.55 14.48 23.16
C VAL A 359 35.30 14.21 24.64
N ASN A 360 34.86 15.23 25.37
CA ASN A 360 34.48 15.10 26.77
C ASN A 360 33.09 15.70 26.98
N GLU A 361 32.62 15.76 28.23
CA GLU A 361 31.30 16.29 28.58
C GLU A 361 31.05 17.73 28.09
N PHE A 362 32.12 18.50 27.81
CA PHE A 362 32.04 19.92 27.51
C PHE A 362 32.61 20.33 26.14
N ASN A 363 33.34 19.44 25.45
CA ASN A 363 34.08 19.76 24.23
C ASN A 363 33.98 18.64 23.19
N GLY A 364 33.95 19.04 21.91
CA GLY A 364 33.99 18.13 20.77
C GLY A 364 32.72 17.32 20.54
N GLN A 365 31.62 17.69 21.19
CA GLN A 365 30.32 17.05 21.02
C GLN A 365 29.58 17.64 19.83
N SER A 366 28.78 16.80 19.17
CA SER A 366 27.84 17.20 18.14
C SER A 366 26.41 16.83 18.54
N LEU A 367 25.45 17.62 18.04
CA LEU A 367 24.03 17.30 18.08
C LEU A 367 23.59 16.91 16.69
N THR A 368 22.88 15.79 16.57
CA THR A 368 22.11 15.43 15.39
C THR A 368 20.64 15.35 15.79
N VAL A 369 19.78 16.12 15.12
CA VAL A 369 18.34 16.14 15.37
C VAL A 369 17.60 15.80 14.08
N VAL A 370 16.73 14.80 14.15
CA VAL A 370 15.83 14.36 13.09
C VAL A 370 14.40 14.64 13.54
N GLY A 371 13.67 15.46 12.80
CA GLY A 371 12.26 15.72 13.04
C GLY A 371 11.39 15.16 11.91
N LEU A 372 10.32 14.45 12.26
CA LEU A 372 9.27 14.05 11.33
C LEU A 372 8.16 15.10 11.32
N CYS A 373 7.96 15.70 10.16
CA CYS A 373 6.97 16.74 9.90
C CYS A 373 5.63 16.18 9.45
N VAL A 374 4.56 16.68 10.05
CA VAL A 374 3.18 16.35 9.69
C VAL A 374 2.32 17.62 9.77
N ASP A 375 1.43 17.81 8.80
CA ASP A 375 0.46 18.91 8.84
C ASP A 375 -0.49 18.78 10.03
N GLU A 376 -0.63 19.84 10.83
CA GLU A 376 -1.42 19.82 12.06
C GLU A 376 -2.91 19.56 11.79
N GLU A 377 -3.42 20.03 10.65
CA GLU A 377 -4.82 19.84 10.22
C GLU A 377 -5.20 18.36 10.01
N LEU A 378 -4.21 17.47 9.91
CA LEU A 378 -4.40 16.03 9.69
C LEU A 378 -4.51 15.20 10.97
N THR A 379 -4.40 15.83 12.15
CA THR A 379 -4.58 15.17 13.45
C THR A 379 -6.02 15.35 13.95
N ILE A 380 -6.96 14.60 13.36
CA ILE A 380 -8.36 14.48 13.83
C ILE A 380 -8.55 13.16 14.57
#